data_AF-A0A372MKG3-F1
#
_entry.id   AF-A0A372MKG3-F1
#
_cell.length_a   1.000
_cell.length_b   1.000
_cell.length_c   1.000
_cell.angle_alpha   90.00
_cell.angle_beta   90.00
_cell.angle_gamma   90.00
#
_symmetry.space_group_name_H-M   'P 1'
#
loop_
_entity.id
_entity.type
_entity.pdbx_description
1 polymer ?
#
loop_
_entity_poly.entity_id
_entity_poly.type
_entity_poly.pdbx_seq_one_letter_code
_entity_poly.pdbx_strand_id
1 'polypeptide(L)'
;MNANDILNLKKETSERIAVPFSLMFILSLYLVLHIYNLFFSFGFEKFFYASLTIVILGHTLLTLRNKLTWQDFVVGVILFYALAYFRFGSYRGNASTFLNMPYLLVGLSLGLLFRYATFPRFFFIGISIIVLFPFFYIFYVLKVESTLQAFNLNRNTFPRILLFTVSLHVLESSILGKKYICIFPSIATVWISFLSQSRTGFLASIVLLSLLLIYNTVQWYIRMRVSEYWEARRQWVYLIFIIVLALLGIIFSQLFNDSRFASEGLSSNGRLEIYRYFFSELNLRNFFLGFHPSKNANLHNSYFALISMYGIIGVFFIILIFGALYRLTKKSFLQFGLLLIWCLYSIPETVAPFKEGTFLLMPLLMLAYPPKRLDKRIFPLRNRKRTS
;
A
#
# COMPACT_ATOMS: atom_id res chain seq x y z
N MET A 1 -23.80 3.09 -9.32
CA MET A 1 -23.01 3.39 -10.54
C MET A 1 -23.99 3.56 -11.67
N ASN A 2 -24.09 4.77 -12.22
CA ASN A 2 -24.93 5.04 -13.38
C ASN A 2 -24.26 4.51 -14.66
N ALA A 3 -25.05 4.29 -15.72
CA ALA A 3 -24.53 3.83 -17.01
C ALA A 3 -23.43 4.77 -17.57
N ASN A 4 -23.54 6.07 -17.30
CA ASN A 4 -22.53 7.08 -17.66
C ASN A 4 -21.19 6.88 -16.93
N ASP A 5 -21.20 6.39 -15.69
CA ASP A 5 -19.96 6.10 -14.94
C ASP A 5 -19.20 4.92 -15.58
N ILE A 6 -19.94 3.92 -16.07
CA ILE A 6 -19.38 2.74 -16.73
C ILE A 6 -18.77 3.11 -18.09
N LEU A 7 -19.44 3.98 -18.86
CA LEU A 7 -18.94 4.49 -20.15
C LEU A 7 -17.67 5.33 -19.96
N ASN A 8 -17.65 6.21 -18.95
CA ASN A 8 -16.47 7.02 -18.63
C ASN A 8 -15.28 6.15 -18.17
N LEU A 9 -15.51 5.13 -17.34
CA LEU A 9 -14.48 4.17 -16.94
C LEU A 9 -13.92 3.36 -18.12
N LYS A 10 -14.76 2.96 -19.07
CA LYS A 10 -14.32 2.27 -20.30
C LYS A 10 -13.47 3.17 -21.19
N LYS A 11 -13.86 4.45 -21.32
CA LYS A 11 -13.11 5.43 -22.10
C LYS A 11 -11.75 5.73 -21.45
N GLU A 12 -11.72 5.96 -20.13
CA GLU A 12 -10.48 6.18 -19.38
C GLU A 12 -9.55 4.96 -19.41
N THR A 13 -10.08 3.73 -19.42
CA THR A 13 -9.24 2.52 -19.54
C THR A 13 -8.72 2.30 -20.95
N SER A 14 -9.47 2.66 -22.01
CA SER A 14 -8.99 2.55 -23.39
C SER A 14 -7.80 3.46 -23.73
N GLU A 15 -7.58 4.54 -22.98
CA GLU A 15 -6.49 5.48 -23.23
C GLU A 15 -5.17 5.09 -22.52
N ARG A 16 -5.18 4.05 -21.70
CA ARG A 16 -4.02 3.59 -20.92
C ARG A 16 -3.10 2.70 -21.75
N ILE A 17 -1.81 2.80 -21.49
CA ILE A 17 -0.77 2.02 -22.18
C ILE A 17 -0.60 0.68 -21.46
N ALA A 18 -0.52 -0.43 -22.19
CA ALA A 18 -0.19 -1.72 -21.57
C ALA A 18 1.25 -1.69 -21.02
N VAL A 19 1.45 -2.16 -19.78
CA VAL A 19 2.79 -2.24 -19.20
C VAL A 19 3.63 -3.27 -19.98
N PRO A 20 4.84 -2.91 -20.47
CA PRO A 20 5.72 -3.84 -21.16
C PRO A 20 6.12 -5.03 -20.28
N PHE A 21 6.27 -6.22 -20.88
CA PHE A 21 6.67 -7.43 -20.16
C PHE A 21 7.99 -7.29 -19.42
N SER A 22 8.99 -6.64 -20.02
CA SER A 22 10.27 -6.34 -19.38
C SER A 22 10.11 -5.58 -18.07
N LEU A 23 9.30 -4.53 -18.06
CA LEU A 23 9.03 -3.73 -16.87
C LEU A 23 8.26 -4.54 -15.82
N MET A 24 7.28 -5.36 -16.24
CA MET A 24 6.58 -6.28 -15.33
C MET A 24 7.52 -7.28 -14.68
N PHE A 25 8.42 -7.88 -15.46
CA PHE A 25 9.40 -8.84 -14.97
C PHE A 25 10.34 -8.21 -13.94
N ILE A 26 10.91 -7.05 -14.24
CA ILE A 26 11.84 -6.34 -13.35
C ILE A 26 11.13 -5.88 -12.07
N LEU A 27 9.89 -5.38 -12.18
CA LEU A 27 9.08 -4.99 -11.03
C LEU A 27 8.73 -6.20 -10.14
N SER A 28 8.31 -7.32 -10.75
CA SER A 28 8.07 -8.57 -10.02
C SER A 28 9.33 -9.04 -9.31
N LEU A 29 10.48 -9.05 -10.00
CA LEU A 29 11.76 -9.43 -9.42
C LEU A 29 12.10 -8.56 -8.21
N TYR A 30 11.94 -7.23 -8.31
CA TYR A 30 12.16 -6.32 -7.20
C TYR A 30 11.24 -6.61 -6.01
N LEU A 31 9.93 -6.76 -6.25
CA LEU A 31 8.95 -7.03 -5.19
C LEU A 31 9.18 -8.39 -4.52
N VAL A 32 9.47 -9.43 -5.30
CA VAL A 32 9.76 -10.77 -4.78
C VAL A 32 11.05 -10.75 -3.97
N LEU A 33 12.13 -10.18 -4.51
CA LEU A 33 13.40 -10.10 -3.79
C LEU A 33 13.24 -9.32 -2.48
N HIS A 34 12.52 -8.20 -2.50
CA HIS A 34 12.28 -7.39 -1.30
C HIS A 34 11.70 -8.23 -0.15
N ILE A 35 10.87 -9.21 -0.50
CA ILE A 35 10.19 -10.11 0.43
C ILE A 35 11.09 -11.27 0.81
N TYR A 36 11.78 -11.87 -0.16
CA TYR A 36 12.68 -12.99 0.05
C TYR A 36 13.93 -12.62 0.84
N ASN A 37 14.34 -11.36 0.79
CA ASN A 37 15.48 -10.84 1.53
C ASN A 37 15.26 -10.79 3.04
N LEU A 38 14.01 -10.92 3.51
CA LEU A 38 13.76 -11.19 4.93
C LEU A 38 14.24 -12.56 5.39
N PHE A 39 14.39 -13.49 4.45
CA PHE A 39 14.73 -14.89 4.71
C PHE A 39 16.14 -15.23 4.25
N PHE A 40 16.61 -14.58 3.19
CA PHE A 40 17.89 -14.85 2.57
C PHE A 40 18.68 -13.55 2.41
N SER A 41 19.79 -13.44 3.12
CA SER A 41 20.75 -12.34 2.88
C SER A 41 21.75 -12.74 1.80
N PHE A 42 22.09 -11.82 0.91
CA PHE A 42 23.13 -12.01 -0.10
C PHE A 42 24.04 -10.78 -0.15
N GLY A 43 25.35 -10.98 -0.38
CA GLY A 43 26.37 -9.96 -0.15
C GLY A 43 26.21 -8.64 -0.92
N PHE A 44 25.49 -8.64 -2.04
CA PHE A 44 25.31 -7.47 -2.91
C PHE A 44 23.89 -6.87 -2.91
N GLU A 45 23.09 -7.19 -1.89
CA GLU A 45 21.69 -6.79 -1.76
C GLU A 45 21.42 -5.29 -2.03
N LYS A 46 22.13 -4.40 -1.32
CA LYS A 46 21.91 -2.94 -1.42
C LYS A 46 22.19 -2.42 -2.83
N PHE A 47 23.26 -2.91 -3.46
CA PHE A 47 23.62 -2.55 -4.83
C PHE A 47 22.59 -3.05 -5.83
N PHE A 48 22.09 -4.27 -5.64
CA PHE A 48 21.08 -4.87 -6.50
C PHE A 48 19.74 -4.11 -6.42
N TYR A 49 19.26 -3.77 -5.22
CA TYR A 49 18.04 -2.96 -5.06
C TYR A 49 18.17 -1.56 -5.64
N ALA A 50 19.31 -0.89 -5.44
CA ALA A 50 19.55 0.43 -6.01
C ALA A 50 19.53 0.38 -7.54
N SER A 51 20.19 -0.62 -8.13
CA SER A 51 20.25 -0.82 -9.57
C SER A 51 18.86 -1.12 -10.15
N LEU A 52 18.12 -2.07 -9.56
CA LEU A 52 16.75 -2.39 -9.98
C LEU A 52 15.83 -1.18 -9.87
N THR A 53 15.95 -0.37 -8.81
CA THR A 53 15.14 0.85 -8.63
C THR A 53 15.35 1.82 -9.79
N ILE A 54 16.61 2.09 -10.16
CA ILE A 54 16.95 3.00 -11.26
C ILE A 54 16.40 2.46 -12.57
N VAL A 55 16.55 1.16 -12.82
CA VAL A 55 16.04 0.50 -14.02
C VAL A 55 14.51 0.57 -14.08
N ILE A 56 13.80 0.29 -12.98
CA ILE A 56 12.33 0.37 -12.89
C ILE A 56 11.84 1.77 -13.20
N LEU A 57 12.42 2.79 -12.55
CA LEU A 57 12.02 4.18 -12.76
C LEU A 57 12.33 4.64 -14.18
N GLY A 58 13.56 4.40 -14.66
CA GLY A 58 13.98 4.77 -16.02
C GLY A 58 13.09 4.12 -17.08
N HIS A 59 12.83 2.82 -16.95
CA HIS A 59 11.97 2.10 -17.88
C HIS A 59 10.51 2.58 -17.79
N THR A 60 10.01 2.93 -16.60
CA THR A 60 8.67 3.51 -16.44
C THR A 60 8.54 4.87 -17.10
N LEU A 61 9.52 5.76 -16.90
CA LEU A 61 9.56 7.07 -17.54
C LEU A 61 9.63 6.95 -19.07
N LEU A 62 10.42 6.00 -19.59
CA LEU A 62 10.51 5.75 -21.03
C LEU A 62 9.18 5.23 -21.60
N THR A 63 8.54 4.27 -20.94
CA THR A 63 7.22 3.72 -21.33
C THR A 63 6.16 4.81 -21.34
N LEU A 64 6.16 5.69 -20.34
CA LEU A 64 5.11 6.68 -20.12
C LEU A 64 5.42 8.07 -20.68
N ARG A 65 6.58 8.30 -21.31
CA ARG A 65 7.09 9.63 -21.72
C ARG A 65 6.07 10.52 -22.41
N ASN A 66 5.21 9.95 -23.26
CA ASN A 66 4.21 10.67 -24.05
C ASN A 66 2.91 10.99 -23.27
N LYS A 67 2.75 10.46 -22.06
CA LYS A 67 1.60 10.65 -21.17
C LYS A 67 1.94 11.48 -19.94
N LEU A 68 3.22 11.62 -19.59
CA LEU A 68 3.66 12.40 -18.43
C LEU A 68 3.30 13.88 -18.57
N THR A 69 2.75 14.44 -17.49
CA THR A 69 2.30 15.82 -17.37
C THR A 69 3.26 16.62 -16.49
N TRP A 70 3.22 17.95 -16.59
CA TRP A 70 3.99 18.81 -15.68
C TRP A 70 3.63 18.60 -14.20
N GLN A 71 2.40 18.19 -13.90
CA GLN A 71 2.02 17.83 -12.53
C GLN A 71 2.79 16.61 -12.02
N ASP A 72 3.04 15.59 -12.86
CA ASP A 72 3.84 14.42 -12.50
C ASP A 72 5.29 14.81 -12.20
N PHE A 73 5.84 15.70 -13.04
CA PHE A 73 7.18 16.23 -12.84
C PHE A 73 7.29 17.00 -11.51
N VAL A 74 6.33 17.88 -11.22
CA VAL A 74 6.28 18.63 -9.95
C VAL A 74 6.19 17.69 -8.76
N VAL A 75 5.40 16.61 -8.83
CA VAL A 75 5.36 15.58 -7.78
C VAL A 75 6.75 14.96 -7.58
N GLY A 76 7.43 14.57 -8.66
CA GLY A 76 8.79 14.04 -8.60
C GLY A 76 9.78 15.01 -7.95
N VAL A 77 9.72 16.30 -8.32
CA VAL A 77 10.57 17.36 -7.74
C VAL A 77 10.30 17.56 -6.26
N ILE A 78 9.03 17.61 -5.83
CA ILE A 78 8.66 17.75 -4.42
C ILE A 78 9.21 16.58 -3.59
N LEU A 79 9.13 15.36 -4.13
CA LEU A 79 9.63 14.18 -3.44
C LEU A 79 11.16 14.15 -3.35
N PHE A 80 11.85 14.54 -4.42
CA PHE A 80 13.29 14.70 -4.41
C PHE A 80 13.73 15.78 -3.42
N TYR A 81 13.01 16.92 -3.39
CA TYR A 81 13.24 17.97 -2.40
C TYR A 81 13.03 17.46 -0.97
N ALA A 82 11.98 16.69 -0.70
CA ALA A 82 11.75 16.12 0.63
C ALA A 82 12.90 15.18 1.06
N LEU A 83 13.43 14.37 0.14
CA LEU A 83 14.60 13.52 0.40
C LEU A 83 15.86 14.36 0.68
N ALA A 84 16.13 15.37 -0.14
CA ALA A 84 17.25 16.28 0.04
C ALA A 84 17.14 17.06 1.36
N TYR A 85 15.95 17.54 1.70
CA TYR A 85 15.67 18.27 2.93
C TYR A 85 15.94 17.42 4.17
N PHE A 86 15.57 16.14 4.17
CA PHE A 86 15.92 15.26 5.28
C PHE A 86 17.44 15.19 5.47
N ARG A 87 18.20 15.02 4.38
CA ARG A 87 19.66 14.87 4.41
C ARG A 87 20.41 16.14 4.83
N PHE A 88 19.99 17.29 4.30
CA PHE A 88 20.73 18.56 4.44
C PHE A 88 20.11 19.51 5.47
N GLY A 89 18.81 19.42 5.68
CA GLY A 89 18.04 20.25 6.62
C GLY A 89 17.88 19.56 7.98
N SER A 90 17.01 18.54 8.03
CA SER A 90 16.58 17.94 9.30
C SER A 90 17.65 17.07 9.97
N TYR A 91 18.42 16.31 9.19
CA TYR A 91 19.38 15.33 9.69
C TYR A 91 20.74 15.46 9.00
N ARG A 92 21.40 16.61 9.20
CA ARG A 92 22.77 16.87 8.71
C ARG A 92 23.70 15.72 9.12
N GLY A 93 24.27 15.02 8.15
CA GLY A 93 25.30 14.01 8.39
C GLY A 93 24.85 12.55 8.41
N ASN A 94 23.56 12.21 8.53
CA ASN A 94 23.11 10.81 8.49
C ASN A 94 22.93 10.28 7.05
N ALA A 95 23.68 9.23 6.71
CA ALA A 95 23.68 8.61 5.38
C ALA A 95 22.48 7.67 5.14
N SER A 96 21.73 7.31 6.19
CA SER A 96 20.65 6.32 6.10
C SER A 96 19.46 6.74 5.24
N THR A 97 19.33 8.02 4.88
CA THR A 97 18.24 8.51 4.03
C THR A 97 18.25 7.92 2.62
N PHE A 98 19.44 7.68 2.07
CA PHE A 98 19.58 7.02 0.76
C PHE A 98 19.08 5.57 0.79
N LEU A 99 18.99 4.94 1.97
CA LEU A 99 18.41 3.60 2.09
C LEU A 99 16.90 3.60 1.84
N ASN A 100 16.21 4.74 2.01
CA ASN A 100 14.78 4.86 1.76
C ASN A 100 14.42 5.34 0.34
N MET A 101 15.40 5.88 -0.41
CA MET A 101 15.22 6.35 -1.77
C MET A 101 14.68 5.26 -2.73
N PRO A 102 15.12 3.99 -2.67
CA PRO A 102 14.53 2.90 -3.44
C PRO A 102 13.01 2.79 -3.32
N TYR A 103 12.48 2.83 -2.10
CA TYR A 103 11.04 2.72 -1.87
C TYR A 103 10.26 3.87 -2.49
N LEU A 104 10.81 5.08 -2.36
CA LEU A 104 10.19 6.29 -2.89
C LEU A 104 10.12 6.28 -4.42
N LEU A 105 11.22 5.90 -5.07
CA LEU A 105 11.30 5.86 -6.53
C LEU A 105 10.46 4.72 -7.13
N VAL A 106 10.48 3.52 -6.53
CA VAL A 106 9.61 2.42 -6.98
C VAL A 106 8.15 2.74 -6.69
N GLY A 107 7.84 3.37 -5.56
CA GLY A 107 6.49 3.84 -5.26
C GLY A 107 5.98 4.88 -6.25
N LEU A 108 6.81 5.87 -6.61
CA LEU A 108 6.50 6.84 -7.67
C LEU A 108 6.27 6.13 -9.01
N SER A 109 7.13 5.16 -9.35
CA SER A 109 7.00 4.33 -10.54
C SER A 109 5.67 3.58 -10.57
N LEU A 110 5.30 2.91 -9.48
CA LEU A 110 4.00 2.26 -9.33
C LEU A 110 2.86 3.27 -9.48
N GLY A 111 2.98 4.45 -8.87
CA GLY A 111 1.94 5.48 -8.96
C GLY A 111 1.70 5.97 -10.38
N LEU A 112 2.78 6.19 -11.14
CA LEU A 112 2.70 6.53 -12.56
C LEU A 112 2.08 5.39 -13.39
N LEU A 113 2.48 4.14 -13.14
CA LEU A 113 1.93 2.97 -13.84
C LEU A 113 0.44 2.79 -13.52
N PHE A 114 0.01 2.88 -12.27
CA PHE A 114 -1.40 2.79 -11.92
C PHE A 114 -2.25 3.94 -12.47
N ARG A 115 -1.66 5.10 -12.72
CA ARG A 115 -2.34 6.25 -13.33
C ARG A 115 -2.50 6.09 -14.84
N TYR A 116 -1.41 5.76 -15.54
CA TYR A 116 -1.36 5.86 -17.02
C TYR A 116 -1.30 4.53 -17.75
N ALA A 117 -1.07 3.42 -17.03
CA ALA A 117 -0.91 2.11 -17.62
C ALA A 117 -1.95 1.10 -17.12
N THR A 118 -1.99 -0.04 -17.79
CA THR A 118 -2.77 -1.21 -17.42
C THR A 118 -1.88 -2.42 -17.26
N PHE A 119 -2.04 -3.10 -16.13
CA PHE A 119 -1.41 -4.39 -15.88
C PHE A 119 -2.29 -5.53 -16.41
N PRO A 120 -1.70 -6.66 -16.82
CA PRO A 120 -2.45 -7.88 -17.10
C PRO A 120 -3.25 -8.30 -15.86
N ARG A 121 -4.48 -8.78 -16.09
CA ARG A 121 -5.48 -9.08 -15.06
C ARG A 121 -4.99 -9.91 -13.87
N PHE A 122 -3.99 -10.76 -14.08
CA PHE A 122 -3.48 -11.71 -13.08
C PHE A 122 -2.12 -11.32 -12.51
N PHE A 123 -1.54 -10.19 -12.91
CA PHE A 123 -0.18 -9.80 -12.52
C PHE A 123 -0.04 -9.67 -10.99
N PHE A 124 -0.80 -8.75 -10.36
CA PHE A 124 -0.72 -8.58 -8.92
C PHE A 124 -1.35 -9.73 -8.13
N ILE A 125 -2.30 -10.48 -8.70
CA ILE A 125 -2.80 -11.73 -8.09
C ILE A 125 -1.66 -12.74 -7.96
N GLY A 126 -0.93 -12.96 -9.05
CA GLY A 126 0.21 -13.87 -9.09
C GLY A 126 1.28 -13.46 -8.07
N ILE A 127 1.62 -12.17 -8.02
CA ILE A 127 2.56 -11.64 -7.01
C ILE A 127 2.04 -11.91 -5.59
N SER A 128 0.78 -11.58 -5.28
CA SER A 128 0.22 -11.83 -3.95
C SER A 128 0.28 -13.30 -3.55
N ILE A 129 0.07 -14.23 -4.49
CA ILE A 129 0.15 -15.67 -4.23
C ILE A 129 1.60 -16.11 -4.04
N ILE A 130 2.52 -15.68 -4.91
CA ILE A 130 3.95 -16.03 -4.83
C ILE A 130 4.53 -15.62 -3.48
N VAL A 131 4.14 -14.45 -3.01
CA VAL A 131 4.57 -13.88 -1.74
C VAL A 131 4.10 -14.68 -0.53
N LEU A 132 3.01 -15.44 -0.62
CA LEU A 132 2.52 -16.26 0.49
C LEU A 132 3.41 -17.48 0.77
N PHE A 133 4.04 -18.05 -0.26
CA PHE A 133 4.85 -19.27 -0.13
C PHE A 133 5.92 -19.23 0.95
N PRO A 134 6.80 -18.22 1.04
CA PRO A 134 7.83 -18.21 2.06
C PRO A 134 7.23 -18.20 3.47
N PHE A 135 6.12 -17.49 3.71
CA PHE A 135 5.47 -17.50 5.02
C PHE A 135 4.83 -18.85 5.35
N PHE A 136 4.16 -19.49 4.39
CA PHE A 136 3.64 -20.85 4.59
C PHE A 136 4.77 -21.84 4.88
N TYR A 137 5.89 -21.75 4.16
CA TYR A 137 7.06 -22.59 4.40
C TYR A 137 7.59 -22.41 5.84
N ILE A 138 7.72 -21.17 6.33
CA ILE A 138 8.16 -20.90 7.70
C ILE A 138 7.24 -21.52 8.74
N PHE A 139 5.93 -21.27 8.64
CA PHE A 139 4.99 -21.68 9.69
C PHE A 139 4.69 -23.18 9.66
N TYR A 140 4.63 -23.80 8.48
CA TYR A 140 4.20 -25.19 8.34
C TYR A 140 5.34 -26.20 8.13
N VAL A 141 6.40 -25.82 7.43
CA VAL A 141 7.52 -26.74 7.13
C VAL A 141 8.61 -26.58 8.17
N LEU A 142 9.12 -25.37 8.35
CA LEU A 142 10.15 -25.10 9.36
C LEU A 142 9.59 -25.17 10.78
N LYS A 143 8.26 -25.15 10.94
CA LYS A 143 7.54 -25.15 12.22
C LYS A 143 8.20 -24.17 13.18
N VAL A 144 8.57 -22.99 12.68
CA VAL A 144 9.12 -21.94 13.52
C VAL A 144 8.00 -21.53 14.46
N GLU A 145 7.98 -22.15 15.64
CA GLU A 145 7.16 -21.70 16.74
C GLU A 145 7.49 -20.24 17.00
N SER A 146 6.55 -19.51 17.57
CA SER A 146 6.72 -18.13 18.01
C SER A 146 7.75 -17.96 19.13
N THR A 147 8.83 -18.74 19.13
CA THR A 147 9.97 -18.74 20.05
C THR A 147 11.10 -17.86 19.50
N LEU A 148 12.03 -17.48 20.38
CA LEU A 148 12.96 -16.34 20.31
C LEU A 148 13.62 -15.98 18.95
N GLN A 149 13.77 -16.90 18.00
CA GLN A 149 14.40 -16.61 16.71
C GLN A 149 13.48 -15.83 15.74
N ALA A 150 12.17 -16.07 15.79
CA ALA A 150 11.20 -15.24 15.05
C ALA A 150 11.02 -13.85 15.69
N PHE A 151 11.38 -13.66 16.96
CA PHE A 151 11.32 -12.36 17.64
C PHE A 151 12.37 -11.35 17.16
N ASN A 152 13.49 -11.84 16.59
CA ASN A 152 14.48 -10.95 15.98
C ASN A 152 13.93 -10.29 14.70
N LEU A 153 12.93 -10.90 14.06
CA LEU A 153 12.12 -10.25 13.03
C LEU A 153 10.94 -9.56 13.73
N ASN A 154 10.80 -8.24 13.56
CA ASN A 154 9.66 -7.51 14.10
C ASN A 154 8.36 -8.20 13.64
N ARG A 155 7.56 -8.71 14.59
CA ARG A 155 6.34 -9.52 14.36
C ARG A 155 5.35 -8.87 13.38
N ASN A 156 5.35 -7.54 13.30
CA ASN A 156 4.49 -6.79 12.40
C ASN A 156 5.02 -6.76 10.95
N THR A 157 6.23 -7.25 10.69
CA THR A 157 6.84 -7.25 9.35
C THR A 157 6.10 -8.18 8.40
N PHE A 158 5.74 -9.40 8.85
CA PHE A 158 4.99 -10.36 8.04
C PHE A 158 3.66 -9.77 7.52
N PRO A 159 2.74 -9.30 8.40
CA PRO A 159 1.50 -8.71 7.93
C PRO A 159 1.71 -7.40 7.17
N ARG A 160 2.71 -6.58 7.50
CA ARG A 160 3.01 -5.35 6.75
C ARG A 160 3.25 -5.64 5.27
N ILE A 161 4.00 -6.71 4.98
CA ILE A 161 4.34 -7.11 3.61
C ILE A 161 3.13 -7.66 2.86
N LEU A 162 2.39 -8.55 3.51
CA LEU A 162 1.18 -9.15 2.94
C LEU A 162 0.09 -8.10 2.69
N LEU A 163 -0.10 -7.17 3.63
CA LEU A 163 -1.07 -6.10 3.48
C LEU A 163 -0.77 -5.23 2.25
N PHE A 164 0.50 -4.87 1.98
CA PHE A 164 0.78 -4.01 0.81
C PHE A 164 0.59 -4.78 -0.49
N THR A 165 1.07 -6.03 -0.57
CA THR A 165 0.97 -6.84 -1.79
C THR A 165 -0.48 -7.12 -2.14
N VAL A 166 -1.30 -7.52 -1.16
CA VAL A 166 -2.74 -7.72 -1.36
C VAL A 166 -3.42 -6.40 -1.71
N SER A 167 -3.04 -5.28 -1.07
CA SER A 167 -3.61 -3.97 -1.40
C SER A 167 -3.33 -3.54 -2.84
N LEU A 168 -2.16 -3.86 -3.42
CA LEU A 168 -1.85 -3.60 -4.84
C LEU A 168 -2.77 -4.41 -5.77
N HIS A 169 -3.04 -5.68 -5.43
CA HIS A 169 -4.03 -6.49 -6.12
C HIS A 169 -5.43 -5.87 -6.07
N VAL A 170 -5.86 -5.40 -4.90
CA VAL A 170 -7.17 -4.75 -4.72
C VAL A 170 -7.24 -3.45 -5.50
N LEU A 171 -6.17 -2.65 -5.49
CA LEU A 171 -6.08 -1.39 -6.22
C LEU A 171 -6.19 -1.61 -7.74
N GLU A 172 -5.42 -2.57 -8.28
CA GLU A 172 -5.51 -2.98 -9.68
C GLU A 172 -6.95 -3.40 -10.05
N SER A 173 -7.56 -4.24 -9.21
CA SER A 173 -8.92 -4.73 -9.42
C SER A 173 -9.96 -3.61 -9.37
N SER A 174 -9.78 -2.62 -8.50
CA SER A 174 -10.63 -1.42 -8.45
C SER A 174 -10.49 -0.57 -9.71
N ILE A 175 -9.27 -0.38 -10.23
CA ILE A 175 -9.02 0.43 -11.43
C ILE A 175 -9.58 -0.23 -12.69
N LEU A 176 -9.43 -1.55 -12.80
CA LEU A 176 -9.97 -2.33 -13.91
C LEU A 176 -11.50 -2.51 -13.81
N GLY A 177 -12.14 -2.01 -12.74
CA GLY A 177 -13.58 -2.18 -12.52
C GLY A 177 -13.99 -3.65 -12.44
N LYS A 178 -13.14 -4.51 -11.83
CA LYS A 178 -13.44 -5.94 -11.75
C LYS A 178 -14.71 -6.15 -10.93
N LYS A 179 -15.58 -7.00 -11.50
CA LYS A 179 -16.86 -7.40 -10.92
C LYS A 179 -16.70 -8.10 -9.57
N TYR A 180 -15.68 -8.94 -9.44
CA TYR A 180 -15.32 -9.63 -8.21
C TYR A 180 -13.82 -9.55 -8.01
N ILE A 181 -13.41 -9.40 -6.75
CA ILE A 181 -12.02 -9.37 -6.32
C ILE A 181 -11.70 -10.70 -5.64
N CYS A 182 -10.53 -11.26 -5.92
CA CYS A 182 -10.10 -12.52 -5.32
C CYS A 182 -9.84 -12.30 -3.82
N ILE A 183 -10.59 -13.00 -2.96
CA ILE A 183 -10.48 -12.85 -1.50
C ILE A 183 -9.40 -13.75 -0.88
N PHE A 184 -8.97 -14.79 -1.60
CA PHE A 184 -8.04 -15.80 -1.08
C PHE A 184 -6.74 -15.20 -0.53
N PRO A 185 -6.05 -14.26 -1.22
CA PRO A 185 -4.86 -13.63 -0.66
C PRO A 185 -5.13 -12.88 0.66
N SER A 186 -6.32 -12.29 0.81
CA SER A 186 -6.70 -11.59 2.05
C SER A 186 -7.01 -12.57 3.19
N ILE A 187 -7.64 -13.71 2.91
CA ILE A 187 -7.87 -14.78 3.90
C ILE A 187 -6.52 -15.31 4.39
N ALA A 188 -5.61 -15.64 3.47
CA ALA A 188 -4.26 -16.11 3.83
C ALA A 188 -3.48 -15.05 4.62
N THR A 189 -3.66 -13.77 4.32
CA THR A 189 -3.06 -12.67 5.09
C THR A 189 -3.58 -12.61 6.52
N VAL A 190 -4.89 -12.77 6.75
CA VAL A 190 -5.45 -12.87 8.12
C VAL A 190 -4.83 -14.04 8.87
N TRP A 191 -4.77 -15.20 8.22
CA TRP A 191 -4.24 -16.42 8.82
C TRP A 191 -2.76 -16.28 9.22
N ILE A 192 -1.91 -15.75 8.34
CA ILE A 192 -0.50 -15.50 8.65
C ILE A 192 -0.34 -14.40 9.71
N SER A 193 -1.21 -13.38 9.69
CA SER A 193 -1.20 -12.32 10.71
C SER A 193 -1.52 -12.87 12.10
N PHE A 194 -2.43 -13.83 12.18
CA PHE A 194 -2.75 -14.57 13.40
C PHE A 194 -1.55 -15.41 13.86
N LEU A 195 -0.99 -16.25 12.98
CA LEU A 195 0.18 -17.10 13.28
C LEU A 195 1.41 -16.30 13.73
N SER A 196 1.64 -15.13 13.14
CA SER A 196 2.74 -14.22 13.53
C SER A 196 2.50 -13.47 14.85
N GLN A 197 1.33 -13.63 15.48
CA GLN A 197 0.94 -12.93 16.71
C GLN A 197 1.04 -11.38 16.59
N SER A 198 0.79 -10.83 15.40
CA SER A 198 0.80 -9.39 15.17
C SER A 198 -0.54 -8.77 15.52
N ARG A 199 -0.57 -7.89 16.52
CA ARG A 199 -1.80 -7.20 16.96
C ARG A 199 -2.37 -6.27 15.88
N THR A 200 -1.58 -5.30 15.46
CA THR A 200 -1.98 -4.31 14.45
C THR A 200 -2.18 -4.96 13.08
N GLY A 201 -1.30 -5.90 12.71
CA GLY A 201 -1.38 -6.62 11.44
C GLY A 201 -2.64 -7.47 11.34
N PHE A 202 -2.99 -8.19 12.40
CA PHE A 202 -4.20 -8.99 12.45
C PHE A 202 -5.45 -8.11 12.29
N LEU A 203 -5.57 -7.02 13.06
CA LEU A 203 -6.70 -6.10 12.93
C LEU A 203 -6.81 -5.51 11.52
N ALA A 204 -5.72 -5.00 10.95
CA ALA A 204 -5.74 -4.43 9.60
C ALA A 204 -6.06 -5.46 8.51
N SER A 205 -5.61 -6.71 8.68
CA SER A 205 -5.95 -7.80 7.76
C SER A 205 -7.43 -8.19 7.81
N ILE A 206 -8.05 -8.17 9.01
CA ILE A 206 -9.49 -8.36 9.16
C ILE A 206 -10.24 -7.23 8.45
N VAL A 207 -9.87 -5.97 8.69
CA VAL A 207 -10.54 -4.83 8.03
C VAL A 207 -10.39 -4.91 6.51
N LEU A 208 -9.22 -5.30 5.99
CA LEU A 208 -9.03 -5.51 4.55
C LEU A 208 -9.93 -6.62 4.00
N LEU A 209 -10.03 -7.75 4.70
CA LEU A 209 -10.91 -8.85 4.31
C LEU A 209 -12.38 -8.43 4.36
N SER A 210 -12.81 -7.74 5.42
CA SER A 210 -14.16 -7.18 5.53
C SER A 210 -14.48 -6.22 4.40
N LEU A 211 -13.55 -5.34 4.03
CA LEU A 211 -13.72 -4.42 2.90
C LEU A 211 -13.98 -5.18 1.58
N LEU A 212 -13.24 -6.26 1.33
CA LEU A 212 -13.41 -7.11 0.15
C LEU A 212 -14.70 -7.92 0.16
N LEU A 213 -15.07 -8.47 1.32
CA LEU A 213 -16.33 -9.17 1.50
C LEU A 213 -17.51 -8.24 1.23
N ILE A 214 -17.52 -7.05 1.83
CA ILE A 214 -18.55 -6.03 1.58
C ILE A 214 -18.63 -5.69 0.09
N TYR A 215 -17.50 -5.41 -0.56
CA TYR A 215 -17.48 -5.09 -1.99
C TYR A 215 -18.06 -6.22 -2.85
N ASN A 216 -17.58 -7.45 -2.65
CA ASN A 216 -18.04 -8.61 -3.42
C ASN A 216 -19.52 -8.90 -3.16
N THR A 217 -20.00 -8.79 -1.91
CA THR A 217 -21.41 -8.96 -1.55
C THR A 217 -22.29 -7.89 -2.20
N VAL A 218 -21.88 -6.63 -2.21
CA VAL A 218 -22.64 -5.56 -2.88
C VAL A 218 -22.72 -5.81 -4.39
N GLN A 219 -21.61 -6.16 -5.03
CA GLN A 219 -21.59 -6.47 -6.47
C GLN A 219 -22.46 -7.67 -6.82
N TRP A 220 -22.46 -8.68 -5.96
CA TRP A 220 -23.30 -9.85 -6.07
C TRP A 220 -24.79 -9.52 -5.90
N TYR A 221 -25.15 -8.75 -4.87
CA TYR A 221 -26.53 -8.32 -4.60
C TYR A 221 -27.12 -7.52 -5.77
N ILE A 222 -26.36 -6.56 -6.31
CA ILE A 222 -26.79 -5.75 -7.46
C ILE A 222 -27.17 -6.64 -8.65
N ARG A 223 -26.45 -7.73 -8.87
CA ARG A 223 -26.75 -8.66 -9.98
C ARG A 223 -27.94 -9.55 -9.72
N MET A 224 -28.11 -10.03 -8.49
CA MET A 224 -29.28 -10.84 -8.16
C MET A 224 -30.58 -10.11 -8.45
N ARG A 225 -30.60 -8.78 -8.25
CA ARG A 225 -31.75 -7.94 -8.55
C ARG A 225 -32.06 -7.81 -10.05
N VAL A 226 -31.10 -8.08 -10.93
CA VAL A 226 -31.24 -7.89 -12.39
C VAL A 226 -31.55 -9.20 -13.12
N SER A 227 -31.46 -10.36 -12.44
CA SER A 227 -31.60 -11.66 -13.10
C SER A 227 -32.81 -12.43 -12.58
N GLU A 228 -33.78 -12.67 -13.47
CA GLU A 228 -34.99 -13.45 -13.21
C GLU A 228 -34.68 -14.85 -12.66
N TYR A 229 -33.58 -15.48 -13.12
CA TYR A 229 -33.13 -16.79 -12.63
C TYR A 229 -32.84 -16.83 -11.11
N TRP A 230 -32.32 -15.73 -10.56
CA TRP A 230 -31.94 -15.66 -9.15
C TRP A 230 -33.08 -15.21 -8.24
N GLU A 231 -34.14 -14.62 -8.79
CA GLU A 231 -35.31 -14.19 -7.99
C GLU A 231 -35.98 -15.38 -7.30
N ALA A 232 -36.19 -16.48 -8.02
CA ALA A 232 -36.80 -17.69 -7.47
C ALA A 232 -35.96 -18.38 -6.38
N ARG A 233 -34.64 -18.16 -6.38
CA ARG A 233 -33.70 -18.80 -5.44
C ARG A 233 -33.22 -17.85 -4.34
N ARG A 234 -33.68 -16.60 -4.35
CA ARG A 234 -33.16 -15.51 -3.52
C ARG A 234 -33.11 -15.85 -2.03
N GLN A 235 -34.14 -16.51 -1.51
CA GLN A 235 -34.24 -16.91 -0.09
C GLN A 235 -33.15 -17.90 0.31
N TRP A 236 -32.95 -18.96 -0.48
CA TRP A 236 -31.91 -19.96 -0.21
C TRP A 236 -30.51 -19.38 -0.25
N VAL A 237 -30.27 -18.45 -1.17
CA VAL A 237 -28.94 -17.89 -1.28
C VAL A 237 -28.65 -16.87 -0.19
N TYR A 238 -29.66 -16.11 0.28
CA TYR A 238 -29.52 -15.34 1.52
C TYR A 238 -29.26 -16.22 2.73
N LEU A 239 -29.94 -17.37 2.83
CA LEU A 239 -29.72 -18.33 3.91
C LEU A 239 -28.27 -18.83 3.91
N ILE A 240 -27.77 -19.30 2.76
CA ILE A 240 -26.36 -19.72 2.61
C ILE A 240 -25.40 -18.58 2.98
N PHE A 241 -25.67 -17.36 2.52
CA PHE A 241 -24.85 -16.20 2.82
C PHE A 241 -24.83 -15.88 4.33
N ILE A 242 -25.98 -15.93 5.00
CA ILE A 242 -26.08 -15.73 6.46
C ILE A 242 -25.33 -16.84 7.20
N ILE A 243 -25.45 -18.10 6.77
CA ILE A 243 -24.71 -19.23 7.36
C ILE A 243 -23.21 -19.01 7.20
N VAL A 244 -22.73 -18.62 6.01
CA VAL A 244 -21.31 -18.33 5.78
C VAL A 244 -20.83 -17.17 6.64
N LEU A 245 -21.62 -16.10 6.77
CA LEU A 245 -21.29 -14.99 7.66
C LEU A 245 -21.26 -15.40 9.14
N ALA A 246 -22.20 -16.24 9.58
CA ALA A 246 -22.23 -16.76 10.94
C ALA A 246 -21.01 -17.65 11.22
N LEU A 247 -20.66 -18.56 10.31
CA LEU A 247 -19.47 -19.40 10.41
C LEU A 247 -18.18 -18.56 10.43
N LEU A 248 -18.07 -17.57 9.55
CA LEU A 248 -16.95 -16.63 9.57
C LEU A 248 -16.91 -15.86 10.89
N GLY A 249 -18.05 -15.41 11.42
CA GLY A 249 -18.16 -14.74 12.70
C GLY A 249 -17.67 -15.61 13.86
N ILE A 250 -18.02 -16.90 13.87
CA ILE A 250 -17.54 -17.87 14.87
C ILE A 250 -16.03 -18.04 14.76
N ILE A 251 -15.51 -18.27 13.55
CA ILE A 251 -14.07 -18.43 13.31
C ILE A 251 -13.31 -17.16 13.73
N PHE A 252 -13.79 -15.97 13.36
CA PHE A 252 -13.16 -14.72 13.75
C PHE A 252 -13.23 -14.48 15.26
N SER A 253 -14.34 -14.84 15.91
CA SER A 253 -14.48 -14.73 17.36
C SER A 253 -13.44 -15.62 18.07
N GLN A 254 -13.29 -16.86 17.63
CA GLN A 254 -12.27 -17.78 18.16
C GLN A 254 -10.85 -17.24 17.93
N LEU A 255 -10.53 -16.88 16.69
CA LEU A 255 -9.22 -16.31 16.36
C LEU A 255 -8.95 -15.01 17.13
N PHE A 256 -9.96 -14.19 17.40
CA PHE A 256 -9.83 -12.97 18.17
C PHE A 256 -9.55 -13.25 19.64
N ASN A 257 -10.34 -14.14 20.27
CA ASN A 257 -10.19 -14.52 21.68
C ASN A 257 -8.80 -15.13 21.95
N ASP A 258 -8.28 -15.90 21.00
CA ASP A 258 -6.95 -16.52 21.10
C ASP A 258 -5.81 -15.60 20.64
N SER A 259 -6.11 -14.37 20.19
CA SER A 259 -5.10 -13.43 19.72
C SER A 259 -4.49 -12.61 20.86
N ARG A 260 -3.22 -12.19 20.69
CA ARG A 260 -2.60 -11.18 21.59
C ARG A 260 -3.32 -9.82 21.60
N PHE A 261 -4.18 -9.55 20.61
CA PHE A 261 -4.95 -8.32 20.61
C PHE A 261 -6.01 -8.34 21.71
N ALA A 262 -6.66 -9.49 21.94
CA ALA A 262 -7.65 -9.63 23.01
C ALA A 262 -7.00 -9.59 24.40
N SER A 263 -5.83 -10.22 24.58
CA SER A 263 -5.16 -10.27 25.88
C SER A 263 -4.43 -8.98 26.29
N GLU A 264 -3.84 -8.24 25.34
CA GLU A 264 -2.99 -7.08 25.64
C GLU A 264 -3.47 -5.74 25.06
N GLY A 265 -4.46 -5.75 24.17
CA GLY A 265 -4.95 -4.54 23.51
C GLY A 265 -3.90 -3.78 22.68
N LEU A 266 -4.20 -2.50 22.38
CA LEU A 266 -3.38 -1.62 21.54
C LEU A 266 -2.26 -0.88 22.29
N SER A 267 -2.36 -0.74 23.62
CA SER A 267 -1.38 -0.05 24.44
C SER A 267 -0.36 -1.05 25.00
N SER A 268 0.89 -0.99 24.53
CA SER A 268 1.99 -1.65 25.24
C SER A 268 2.54 -0.73 26.33
N ASN A 269 2.93 -1.31 27.45
CA ASN A 269 3.76 -0.65 28.46
C ASN A 269 5.01 -0.08 27.76
N GLY A 270 5.28 1.22 27.94
CA GLY A 270 6.41 1.95 27.34
C GLY A 270 6.08 2.92 26.19
N ARG A 271 4.95 2.78 25.47
CA ARG A 271 4.59 3.71 24.37
C ARG A 271 4.28 5.14 24.85
N LEU A 272 3.67 5.25 26.03
CA LEU A 272 3.35 6.55 26.65
C LEU A 272 4.63 7.35 26.95
N GLU A 273 5.67 6.67 27.44
CA GLU A 273 6.95 7.28 27.78
C GLU A 273 7.68 7.79 26.53
N ILE A 274 7.66 7.02 25.44
CA ILE A 274 8.17 7.43 24.13
C ILE A 274 7.45 8.69 23.62
N TYR A 275 6.11 8.78 23.79
CA TYR A 275 5.36 9.97 23.39
C TYR A 275 5.65 11.18 24.28
N ARG A 276 5.74 10.99 25.60
CA ARG A 276 6.13 12.05 26.54
C ARG A 276 7.51 12.61 26.17
N TYR A 277 8.46 11.73 25.85
CA TYR A 277 9.78 12.12 25.40
C TYR A 277 9.72 12.94 24.09
N PHE A 278 8.99 12.45 23.09
CA PHE A 278 8.77 13.19 21.84
C PHE A 278 8.22 14.61 22.07
N PHE A 279 7.17 14.74 22.88
CA PHE A 279 6.58 16.04 23.19
C PHE A 279 7.50 16.94 24.01
N SER A 280 8.36 16.37 24.85
CA SER A 280 9.37 17.14 25.60
C SER A 280 10.48 17.72 24.71
N GLU A 281 10.80 17.07 23.58
CA GLU A 281 11.79 17.58 22.61
C GLU A 281 11.16 18.51 21.56
N LEU A 282 9.83 18.64 21.52
CA LEU A 282 9.11 19.39 20.49
C LEU A 282 9.08 20.90 20.79
N ASN A 283 10.19 21.58 20.47
CA ASN A 283 10.27 23.06 20.46
C ASN A 283 9.92 23.64 19.07
N LEU A 284 9.62 24.94 18.97
CA LEU A 284 9.31 25.61 17.68
C LEU A 284 10.35 25.31 16.58
N ARG A 285 11.64 25.42 16.91
CA ARG A 285 12.74 25.07 16.00
C ARG A 285 12.63 23.64 15.48
N ASN A 286 12.42 22.69 16.38
CA ASN A 286 12.32 21.26 16.08
C ASN A 286 11.02 20.92 15.33
N PHE A 287 9.95 21.66 15.57
CA PHE A 287 8.72 21.55 14.80
C PHE A 287 8.90 22.00 13.34
N PHE A 288 9.58 23.13 13.10
CA PHE A 288 9.81 23.62 11.74
C PHE A 288 10.87 22.80 11.00
N LEU A 289 12.01 22.53 11.64
CA LEU A 289 13.17 21.90 11.00
C LEU A 289 13.17 20.36 11.09
N GLY A 290 12.38 19.79 11.99
CA GLY A 290 12.49 18.40 12.39
C GLY A 290 13.65 18.17 13.37
N PHE A 291 13.67 17.00 14.01
CA PHE A 291 14.68 16.50 14.92
C PHE A 291 14.69 14.96 14.91
N HIS A 292 15.79 14.36 15.35
CA HIS A 292 15.84 12.92 15.61
C HIS A 292 15.55 12.66 17.10
N PRO A 293 14.56 11.83 17.44
CA PRO A 293 14.41 11.39 18.81
C PRO A 293 15.68 10.61 19.21
N SER A 294 16.12 10.76 20.47
CA SER A 294 17.29 10.03 20.96
C SER A 294 17.18 8.52 20.73
N LYS A 295 18.32 7.81 20.65
CA LYS A 295 18.43 6.38 20.26
C LYS A 295 17.53 5.41 21.06
N ASN A 296 17.02 5.81 22.23
CA ASN A 296 16.15 4.99 23.07
C ASN A 296 14.64 5.19 22.76
N ALA A 297 14.27 6.20 21.95
CA ALA A 297 12.89 6.48 21.55
C ALA A 297 12.65 6.01 20.10
N ASN A 298 12.54 4.70 19.91
CA ASN A 298 12.00 4.14 18.67
C ASN A 298 10.53 4.58 18.53
N LEU A 299 10.28 5.69 17.85
CA LEU A 299 8.92 6.14 17.57
C LEU A 299 8.21 5.02 16.81
N HIS A 300 7.09 4.53 17.36
CA HIS A 300 6.21 3.52 16.77
C HIS A 300 5.03 4.11 16.02
N ASN A 301 4.85 5.43 16.02
CA ASN A 301 3.81 6.11 15.25
C ASN A 301 4.42 6.76 14.00
N SER A 302 3.92 6.39 12.81
CA SER A 302 4.45 6.92 11.54
C SER A 302 4.24 8.43 11.40
N TYR A 303 3.16 8.99 11.94
CA TYR A 303 2.87 10.42 11.89
C TYR A 303 3.83 11.22 12.76
N PHE A 304 4.08 10.76 13.99
CA PHE A 304 5.09 11.39 14.85
C PHE A 304 6.50 11.21 14.28
N ALA A 305 6.82 10.04 13.73
CA ALA A 305 8.09 9.85 13.03
C ALA A 305 8.24 10.82 11.85
N LEU A 306 7.18 11.03 11.09
CA LEU A 306 7.16 11.92 9.93
C LEU A 306 7.28 13.40 10.33
N ILE A 307 6.61 13.84 11.40
CA ILE A 307 6.76 15.18 11.97
C ILE A 307 8.15 15.37 12.57
N SER A 308 8.65 14.38 13.32
CA SER A 308 10.01 14.40 13.88
C SER A 308 11.02 14.56 12.76
N MET A 309 10.97 13.71 11.74
CA MET A 309 12.00 13.62 10.70
C MET A 309 11.94 14.71 9.63
N TYR A 310 10.77 15.33 9.41
CA TYR A 310 10.57 16.28 8.31
C TYR A 310 10.01 17.64 8.77
N GLY A 311 9.72 17.80 10.07
CA GLY A 311 9.15 19.02 10.62
C GLY A 311 7.87 19.43 9.91
N ILE A 312 7.81 20.70 9.49
CA ILE A 312 6.64 21.27 8.81
C ILE A 312 6.34 20.64 7.44
N ILE A 313 7.36 20.15 6.73
CA ILE A 313 7.17 19.40 5.49
C ILE A 313 6.39 18.11 5.79
N GLY A 314 6.62 17.54 6.96
CA GLY A 314 5.87 16.40 7.44
C GLY A 314 4.37 16.69 7.57
N VAL A 315 4.02 17.82 8.18
CA VAL A 315 2.62 18.29 8.29
C VAL A 315 1.98 18.43 6.92
N PHE A 316 2.71 18.97 5.93
CA PHE A 316 2.22 19.09 4.56
C PHE A 316 1.86 17.73 3.94
N PHE A 317 2.69 16.69 4.12
CA PHE A 317 2.36 15.34 3.66
C PHE A 317 1.12 14.77 4.35
N ILE A 318 0.95 15.01 5.65
CA ILE A 318 -0.23 14.57 6.40
C ILE A 318 -1.50 15.23 5.83
N ILE A 319 -1.46 16.54 5.57
CA ILE A 319 -2.56 17.28 4.94
C ILE A 319 -2.88 16.69 3.55
N LEU A 320 -1.87 16.35 2.76
CA LEU A 320 -2.08 15.69 1.45
C LEU A 320 -2.76 14.32 1.60
N ILE A 321 -2.42 13.53 2.62
CA ILE A 321 -3.05 12.23 2.86
C ILE A 321 -4.53 12.41 3.26
N PHE A 322 -4.84 13.35 4.16
CA PHE A 322 -6.24 13.64 4.52
C PHE A 322 -7.03 14.21 3.34
N GLY A 323 -6.41 15.09 2.55
CA GLY A 323 -7.00 15.58 1.30
C GLY A 323 -7.25 14.48 0.28
N ALA A 324 -6.34 13.49 0.19
CA ALA A 324 -6.52 12.32 -0.66
C ALA A 324 -7.68 11.45 -0.17
N LEU A 325 -7.78 11.17 1.14
CA LEU A 325 -8.90 10.46 1.74
C LEU A 325 -10.23 11.11 1.34
N TYR A 326 -10.36 12.42 1.56
CA TYR A 326 -11.56 13.16 1.22
C TYR A 326 -11.91 13.13 -0.28
N ARG A 327 -10.90 13.10 -1.17
CA ARG A 327 -11.14 12.98 -2.62
C ARG A 327 -11.52 11.57 -3.04
N LEU A 328 -10.91 10.55 -2.42
CA LEU A 328 -11.16 9.15 -2.75
C LEU A 328 -12.55 8.68 -2.30
N THR A 329 -13.12 9.24 -1.21
CA THR A 329 -14.51 8.93 -0.81
C THR A 329 -15.52 9.20 -1.93
N LYS A 330 -15.25 10.22 -2.75
CA LYS A 330 -16.09 10.60 -3.90
C LYS A 330 -15.80 9.80 -5.17
N LYS A 331 -14.67 9.08 -5.24
CA LYS A 331 -14.22 8.35 -6.43
C LYS A 331 -14.45 6.85 -6.33
N SER A 332 -13.97 6.22 -5.27
CA SER A 332 -14.02 4.78 -5.10
C SER A 332 -13.94 4.41 -3.62
N PHE A 333 -15.00 3.76 -3.13
CA PHE A 333 -15.07 3.22 -1.77
C PHE A 333 -13.90 2.27 -1.48
N LEU A 334 -13.48 1.45 -2.45
CA LEU A 334 -12.34 0.55 -2.29
C LEU A 334 -11.03 1.32 -2.11
N GLN A 335 -10.77 2.32 -2.96
CA GLN A 335 -9.53 3.11 -2.86
C GLN A 335 -9.48 3.92 -1.57
N PHE A 336 -10.62 4.47 -1.15
CA PHE A 336 -10.77 5.12 0.15
C PHE A 336 -10.49 4.15 1.29
N GLY A 337 -11.13 2.97 1.28
CA GLY A 337 -10.95 1.94 2.30
C GLY A 337 -9.50 1.47 2.40
N LEU A 338 -8.82 1.27 1.26
CA LEU A 338 -7.39 0.95 1.23
C LEU A 338 -6.55 2.05 1.89
N LEU A 339 -6.76 3.32 1.51
CA LEU A 339 -6.00 4.42 2.12
C LEU A 339 -6.27 4.54 3.63
N LEU A 340 -7.52 4.34 4.05
CA LEU A 340 -7.93 4.40 5.45
C LEU A 340 -7.27 3.29 6.28
N ILE A 341 -7.26 2.05 5.78
CA ILE A 341 -6.56 0.93 6.44
C ILE A 341 -5.09 1.27 6.68
N TRP A 342 -4.42 1.84 5.67
CA TRP A 342 -3.02 2.23 5.80
C TRP A 342 -2.80 3.41 6.75
N CYS A 343 -3.71 4.38 6.78
CA CYS A 343 -3.67 5.46 7.77
C CYS A 343 -3.81 4.91 9.19
N LEU A 344 -4.78 4.03 9.43
CA LEU A 344 -5.01 3.42 10.74
C LEU A 344 -3.84 2.51 11.16
N TYR A 345 -3.29 1.72 10.23
CA TYR A 345 -2.11 0.89 10.47
C TYR A 345 -0.87 1.73 10.84
N SER A 346 -0.76 2.94 10.30
CA SER A 346 0.35 3.87 10.53
C SER A 346 0.32 4.56 11.90
N ILE A 347 -0.79 4.45 12.66
CA ILE A 347 -0.91 5.03 14.01
C ILE A 347 -0.07 4.25 15.03
N PRO A 348 -0.26 2.92 15.21
CA PRO A 348 0.49 2.15 16.18
C PRO A 348 1.80 1.56 15.64
N GLU A 349 2.04 1.62 14.32
CA GLU A 349 3.25 1.11 13.68
C GLU A 349 4.00 2.19 12.87
N THR A 350 5.32 2.19 13.02
CA THR A 350 6.18 3.10 12.26
C THR A 350 6.60 2.45 10.96
N VAL A 351 6.15 3.08 9.89
CA VAL A 351 6.51 2.81 8.51
C VAL A 351 7.38 3.96 7.96
N ALA A 352 7.88 4.86 8.84
CA ALA A 352 8.55 6.17 8.67
C ALA A 352 9.08 6.59 7.28
N PRO A 353 8.75 7.84 6.86
CA PRO A 353 7.66 7.96 5.91
C PRO A 353 7.89 6.97 4.77
N PHE A 354 7.06 5.93 4.84
CA PHE A 354 6.72 5.04 3.76
C PHE A 354 7.91 4.21 3.23
N LYS A 355 8.30 3.18 3.97
CA LYS A 355 9.06 2.04 3.45
C LYS A 355 8.23 1.27 2.40
N GLU A 356 7.81 0.04 2.69
CA GLU A 356 6.97 -0.75 1.80
C GLU A 356 5.58 -0.11 1.61
N GLY A 357 5.10 0.66 2.60
CA GLY A 357 3.85 1.42 2.52
C GLY A 357 3.83 2.47 1.38
N THR A 358 5.00 2.95 0.89
CA THR A 358 5.02 3.87 -0.27
C THR A 358 4.45 3.21 -1.50
N PHE A 359 4.69 1.91 -1.67
CA PHE A 359 4.27 1.18 -2.87
C PHE A 359 2.77 1.26 -3.11
N LEU A 360 1.97 1.37 -2.05
CA LEU A 360 0.53 1.63 -2.17
C LEU A 360 0.17 3.11 -2.04
N LEU A 361 0.80 3.83 -1.10
CA LEU A 361 0.45 5.22 -0.84
C LEU A 361 0.61 6.10 -2.07
N MET A 362 1.72 5.96 -2.81
CA MET A 362 1.99 6.77 -4.00
C MET A 362 0.92 6.58 -5.08
N PRO A 363 0.58 5.34 -5.49
CA PRO A 363 -0.57 5.12 -6.35
C PRO A 363 -1.87 5.77 -5.87
N LEU A 364 -2.21 5.63 -4.59
CA LEU A 364 -3.46 6.19 -4.05
C LEU A 364 -3.46 7.73 -4.07
N LEU A 365 -2.35 8.37 -3.67
CA LEU A 365 -2.18 9.82 -3.78
C LEU A 365 -2.29 10.28 -5.24
N MET A 366 -1.60 9.60 -6.15
CA MET A 366 -1.63 9.95 -7.56
C MET A 366 -3.03 9.79 -8.17
N LEU A 367 -3.80 8.78 -7.77
CA LEU A 367 -5.18 8.62 -8.24
C LEU A 367 -6.13 9.65 -7.61
N ALA A 368 -5.88 10.07 -6.37
CA ALA A 368 -6.65 11.11 -5.68
C ALA A 368 -6.44 12.51 -6.29
N TYR A 369 -5.23 12.80 -6.76
CA TYR A 369 -4.82 14.07 -7.37
C TYR A 369 -4.51 13.92 -8.87
N PRO A 370 -5.53 13.71 -9.74
CA PRO A 370 -5.31 13.63 -11.18
C PRO A 370 -4.84 14.99 -11.74
N PRO A 371 -4.13 15.01 -12.88
CA PRO A 371 -3.77 16.24 -13.56
C PRO A 371 -5.02 17.03 -13.94
N LYS A 372 -5.07 18.31 -13.58
CA LYS A 372 -6.18 19.23 -13.95
C LYS A 372 -5.69 20.58 -14.45
N ARG A 373 -4.71 21.19 -13.76
CA ARG A 373 -4.22 22.56 -14.05
C ARG A 373 -2.90 22.58 -14.83
N LEU A 374 -2.09 21.53 -14.69
CA LEU A 374 -0.79 21.35 -15.36
C LEU A 374 -0.80 20.11 -16.27
N ASP A 375 -1.90 19.90 -17.00
CA ASP A 375 -2.11 18.75 -17.89
C ASP A 375 -1.35 18.86 -19.23
N LYS A 376 -0.52 19.89 -19.38
CA LYS A 376 0.40 19.99 -20.52
C LYS A 376 1.38 18.83 -20.44
N ARG A 377 1.45 18.04 -21.52
CA ARG A 377 2.42 16.96 -21.67
C ARG A 377 3.84 17.55 -21.68
N ILE A 378 4.76 16.89 -20.97
CA ILE A 378 6.16 17.31 -20.92
C ILE A 378 6.80 17.15 -22.30
N PHE A 379 6.50 16.05 -22.97
CA PHE A 379 6.98 15.72 -24.32
C PHE A 379 5.78 15.69 -25.27
N PRO A 380 5.32 16.85 -25.79
CA PRO A 380 4.28 16.85 -26.80
C PRO A 380 4.80 16.10 -28.03
N LEU A 381 4.07 15.08 -28.48
CA LEU A 381 4.33 14.46 -29.77
C LEU A 381 4.23 15.58 -30.81
N ARG A 382 5.36 15.99 -31.39
CA ARG A 382 5.36 16.76 -32.62
C ARG A 382 4.76 15.82 -33.67
N ASN A 383 3.45 15.90 -33.85
CA ASN A 383 2.83 15.45 -35.08
C ASN A 383 3.41 16.34 -36.17
N ARG A 384 4.55 15.94 -36.74
CA ARG A 384 4.90 16.35 -38.10
C ARG A 384 3.76 15.80 -38.94
N LYS A 385 2.74 16.64 -39.18
CA LYS A 385 1.89 16.45 -40.35
C LYS A 385 2.87 16.33 -41.50
N ARG A 386 3.01 15.13 -42.08
CA ARG A 386 3.56 15.00 -43.42
C ARG A 386 2.59 15.79 -44.28
N THR A 387 2.92 17.05 -44.55
CA THR A 387 2.40 17.77 -45.70
C THR A 387 2.98 17.05 -46.91
N SER A 388 2.23 16.06 -47.40
CA SER A 388 2.36 15.56 -48.77
C SER A 388 1.55 16.47 -49.67
#